data_AF-A0A9J7J2C1-F1
#
_entry.id   AF-A0A9J7J2C1-F1
#
_cell.length_a   1.000
_cell.length_b   1.000
_cell.length_c   1.000
_cell.angle_alpha   90.00
_cell.angle_beta   90.00
_cell.angle_gamma   90.00
#
_symmetry.space_group_name_H-M   'P 1'
#
loop_
_entity.id
_entity.type
_entity.pdbx_description
1 polymer ?
#
loop_
_entity_poly.entity_id
_entity_poly.type
_entity_poly.pdbx_seq_one_letter_code
_entity_poly.pdbx_strand_id
1 'polypeptide(L)'
;MSIKCKNVNKKIQAAKKISMNKAFLKIMEKLPEEVQTFTKMQLKGTVKARGRRYSNSEKVMALTILKQSPKAYKLLKKMFVLPSKRCLQLMLSTFNLEPGVNKNILADLKDFDEVSLAPGLEFISSLGKIVGFEDLGHQRKKTLADHALVFMIKGIKSKSKQPICFTFCKVTTKANELKNLLKIIIKEINATGLIVVATICDQATTNVRVVQELQKETKAMYLRRGDTYNSNAIEVDACKIFPLFDTPHLLKGVRNNLLTKNAKYIQNGETKWAKWEHLKMLLEIDDGDDEIRLVNKLTEMHVVKEKIPKMKVKYAAQVFSQRVSSALRFLSSEYNNSNSTYNICQRQVPM
;
A
#
# COMPACT_ATOMS: atom_id res chain seq x y z
N MET A 1 3.59 48.44 37.07
CA MET A 1 3.22 47.09 36.53
C MET A 1 1.78 46.63 36.86
N SER A 2 1.28 46.81 38.10
CA SER A 2 -0.02 46.30 38.61
C SER A 2 -1.21 46.25 37.62
N ILE A 3 -1.49 47.35 36.91
CA ILE A 3 -2.68 47.50 36.04
C ILE A 3 -2.75 46.42 34.94
N LYS A 4 -1.62 46.05 34.31
CA LYS A 4 -1.59 45.02 33.26
C LYS A 4 -1.95 43.62 33.81
N CYS A 5 -1.64 43.31 35.07
CA CYS A 5 -2.02 42.05 35.70
C CYS A 5 -3.52 41.98 36.03
N LYS A 6 -4.10 43.07 36.58
CA LYS A 6 -5.54 43.14 36.88
C LYS A 6 -6.41 42.88 35.63
N ASN A 7 -6.00 43.41 34.48
CA ASN A 7 -6.74 43.25 33.22
C ASN A 7 -6.65 41.82 32.65
N VAL A 8 -5.49 41.16 32.76
CA VAL A 8 -5.34 39.73 32.37
C VAL A 8 -6.19 38.81 33.26
N ASN A 9 -6.21 39.04 34.58
CA ASN A 9 -7.02 38.22 35.49
C ASN A 9 -8.53 38.36 35.20
N LYS A 10 -9.02 39.57 34.90
CA LYS A 10 -10.41 39.78 34.43
C LYS A 10 -10.71 38.99 33.14
N LYS A 11 -9.80 38.96 32.16
CA LYS A 11 -9.99 38.16 30.93
C LYS A 11 -9.99 36.65 31.18
N ILE A 12 -9.17 36.16 32.12
CA ILE A 12 -9.17 34.74 32.53
C ILE A 12 -10.47 34.38 33.28
N GLN A 13 -10.97 35.26 34.17
CA GLN A 13 -12.27 35.06 34.82
C GLN A 13 -13.43 35.08 33.82
N ALA A 14 -13.42 35.98 32.84
CA ALA A 14 -14.43 36.01 31.77
C ALA A 14 -14.40 34.73 30.93
N ALA A 15 -13.21 34.25 30.54
CA ALA A 15 -13.06 32.98 29.80
C ALA A 15 -13.55 31.76 30.61
N LYS A 16 -13.28 31.72 31.92
CA LYS A 16 -13.87 30.71 32.82
C LYS A 16 -15.40 30.81 32.86
N LYS A 17 -15.96 32.02 33.01
CA LYS A 17 -17.41 32.25 33.07
C LYS A 17 -18.13 31.86 31.78
N ILE A 18 -17.49 32.07 30.62
CA ILE A 18 -17.98 31.58 29.31
C ILE A 18 -17.86 30.05 29.23
N SER A 19 -16.72 29.47 29.60
CA SER A 19 -16.49 28.02 29.56
C SER A 19 -17.39 27.22 30.51
N MET A 20 -18.00 27.86 31.51
CA MET A 20 -18.93 27.24 32.46
C MET A 20 -20.40 27.66 32.21
N ASN A 21 -20.69 28.37 31.12
CA ASN A 21 -22.05 28.71 30.75
C ASN A 21 -22.79 27.47 30.21
N LYS A 22 -23.91 27.08 30.84
CA LYS A 22 -24.76 25.95 30.42
C LYS A 22 -25.18 26.03 28.94
N ALA A 23 -25.39 27.22 28.38
CA ALA A 23 -25.71 27.38 26.96
C ALA A 23 -24.51 27.06 26.06
N PHE A 24 -23.29 27.48 26.44
CA PHE A 24 -22.07 27.16 25.69
C PHE A 24 -21.76 25.67 25.74
N LEU A 25 -21.92 25.03 26.90
CA LEU A 25 -21.72 23.58 27.06
C LEU A 25 -22.71 22.77 26.20
N LYS A 26 -24.01 23.09 26.25
CA LYS A 26 -25.04 22.47 25.38
C LYS A 26 -24.84 22.66 23.87
N ILE A 27 -24.08 23.68 23.46
CA ILE A 27 -23.68 23.87 22.05
C ILE A 27 -22.44 23.01 21.75
N MET A 28 -21.44 23.04 22.63
CA MET A 28 -20.22 22.25 22.49
C MET A 28 -20.49 20.74 22.43
N GLU A 29 -21.41 20.23 23.23
CA GLU A 29 -21.85 18.82 23.24
C GLU A 29 -22.42 18.35 21.90
N LYS A 30 -22.91 19.27 21.05
CA LYS A 30 -23.45 18.97 19.72
C LYS A 30 -22.40 19.03 18.60
N LEU A 31 -21.15 19.39 18.90
CA LEU A 31 -20.07 19.50 17.91
C LEU A 31 -19.21 18.23 17.88
N PRO A 32 -18.64 17.85 16.71
CA PRO A 32 -17.66 16.76 16.62
C PRO A 32 -16.46 16.96 17.56
N GLU A 33 -15.84 15.87 18.02
CA GLU A 33 -14.80 15.92 19.05
C GLU A 33 -13.59 16.78 18.65
N GLU A 34 -13.22 16.78 17.37
CA GLU A 34 -12.15 17.61 16.81
C GLU A 34 -12.51 19.09 16.87
N VAL A 35 -13.76 19.44 16.52
CA VAL A 35 -14.27 20.81 16.56
C VAL A 35 -14.39 21.30 18.01
N GLN A 36 -14.84 20.44 18.92
CA GLN A 36 -14.80 20.71 20.35
C GLN A 36 -13.36 20.95 20.84
N THR A 37 -12.43 20.07 20.49
CA THR A 37 -11.02 20.14 20.91
C THR A 37 -10.36 21.39 20.36
N PHE A 38 -10.62 21.75 19.10
CA PHE A 38 -10.13 22.98 18.48
C PHE A 38 -10.67 24.22 19.19
N THR A 39 -11.96 24.25 19.50
CA THR A 39 -12.62 25.38 20.17
C THR A 39 -12.13 25.53 21.61
N LYS A 40 -12.02 24.42 22.36
CA LYS A 40 -11.40 24.36 23.70
C LYS A 40 -9.94 24.87 23.65
N MET A 41 -9.19 24.55 22.59
CA MET A 41 -7.83 25.05 22.36
C MET A 41 -7.79 26.57 22.07
N GLN A 42 -8.76 27.11 21.32
CA GLN A 42 -8.83 28.55 21.03
C GLN A 42 -9.12 29.39 22.28
N LEU A 43 -9.95 28.90 23.20
CA LEU A 43 -10.23 29.59 24.48
C LEU A 43 -8.98 29.76 25.36
N LYS A 44 -7.97 28.88 25.23
CA LYS A 44 -6.65 29.03 25.85
C LYS A 44 -5.84 30.22 25.30
N GLY A 45 -6.33 30.89 24.24
CA GLY A 45 -5.74 32.10 23.67
C GLY A 45 -5.58 33.26 24.65
N THR A 46 -6.43 33.32 25.67
CA THR A 46 -6.34 34.29 26.78
C THR A 46 -5.05 34.16 27.60
N VAL A 47 -4.41 32.99 27.61
CA VAL A 47 -3.12 32.75 28.28
C VAL A 47 -1.96 33.19 27.37
N LYS A 48 -0.92 33.81 27.96
CA LYS A 48 0.33 34.18 27.26
C LYS A 48 0.89 32.99 26.49
N ALA A 49 1.36 33.20 25.26
CA ALA A 49 1.80 32.11 24.37
C ALA A 49 2.85 31.15 24.98
N ARG A 50 3.77 31.65 25.82
CA ARG A 50 4.79 30.83 26.52
C ARG A 50 4.25 29.98 27.68
N GLY A 51 3.00 30.19 28.11
CA GLY A 51 2.36 29.46 29.23
C GLY A 51 1.26 28.46 28.82
N ARG A 52 1.04 28.25 27.52
CA ARG A 52 -0.04 27.37 27.02
C ARG A 52 0.41 25.90 27.08
N ARG A 53 -0.27 25.08 27.89
CA ARG A 53 -0.12 23.62 27.92
C ARG A 53 -1.19 22.95 27.04
N TYR A 54 -0.75 21.99 26.22
CA TYR A 54 -1.59 21.20 25.32
C TYR A 54 -1.64 19.75 25.81
N SER A 55 -2.84 19.18 25.88
CA SER A 55 -3.11 17.75 26.13
C SER A 55 -2.72 16.90 24.92
N ASN A 56 -2.78 15.57 25.06
CA ASN A 56 -2.41 14.68 23.96
C ASN A 56 -3.43 14.71 22.80
N SER A 57 -4.74 14.79 23.05
CA SER A 57 -5.74 14.94 21.98
C SER A 57 -5.58 16.25 21.20
N GLU A 58 -5.32 17.37 21.88
CA GLU A 58 -4.98 18.64 21.24
C GLU A 58 -3.72 18.56 20.36
N LYS A 59 -2.71 17.78 20.78
CA LYS A 59 -1.51 17.51 19.97
C LYS A 59 -1.80 16.59 18.79
N VAL A 60 -2.58 15.52 18.97
CA VAL A 60 -2.94 14.56 17.91
C VAL A 60 -3.68 15.25 16.78
N MET A 61 -4.74 16.01 17.08
CA MET A 61 -5.49 16.73 16.04
C MET A 61 -4.63 17.80 15.34
N ALA A 62 -3.80 18.54 16.09
CA ALA A 62 -2.83 19.47 15.49
C ALA A 62 -1.77 18.74 14.62
N LEU A 63 -1.36 17.54 15.01
CA LEU A 63 -0.44 16.68 14.26
C LEU A 63 -1.07 16.15 12.97
N THR A 64 -2.35 15.78 12.97
CA THR A 64 -3.10 15.40 11.75
C THR A 64 -3.05 16.52 10.71
N ILE A 65 -3.34 17.77 11.11
CA ILE A 65 -3.25 18.94 10.21
C ILE A 65 -1.81 19.17 9.74
N LEU A 66 -0.81 19.05 10.63
CA LEU A 66 0.61 19.20 10.29
C LEU A 66 1.10 18.11 9.31
N LYS A 67 0.63 16.87 9.45
CA LYS A 67 0.97 15.75 8.57
C LYS A 67 0.31 15.88 7.21
N GLN A 68 -0.97 16.30 7.15
CA GLN A 68 -1.69 16.51 5.90
C GLN A 68 -1.14 17.69 5.09
N SER A 69 -0.78 18.81 5.73
CA SER A 69 -0.13 19.93 5.04
C SER A 69 0.68 20.83 6.00
N PRO A 70 2.02 20.71 6.01
CA PRO A 70 2.89 21.62 6.77
C PRO A 70 2.75 23.09 6.34
N LYS A 71 2.39 23.35 5.07
CA LYS A 71 2.14 24.70 4.55
C LYS A 71 0.85 25.27 5.15
N ALA A 72 -0.26 24.51 5.14
CA ALA A 72 -1.51 24.93 5.76
C ALA A 72 -1.37 25.10 7.27
N TYR A 73 -0.68 24.18 7.97
CA TYR A 73 -0.40 24.31 9.40
C TYR A 73 0.39 25.58 9.74
N LYS A 74 1.37 25.97 8.91
CA LYS A 74 2.13 27.22 9.07
C LYS A 74 1.25 28.47 8.92
N LEU A 75 0.23 28.43 8.05
CA LEU A 75 -0.77 29.50 7.90
C LEU A 75 -1.74 29.53 9.08
N LEU A 76 -2.41 28.41 9.36
CA LEU A 76 -3.40 28.28 10.45
C LEU A 76 -2.79 28.68 11.80
N LYS A 77 -1.53 28.35 12.07
CA LYS A 77 -0.82 28.73 13.30
C LYS A 77 -0.53 30.25 13.42
N LYS A 78 -0.67 31.06 12.37
CA LYS A 78 -0.69 32.53 12.48
C LYS A 78 -2.04 33.04 13.00
N MET A 79 -3.13 32.37 12.63
CA MET A 79 -4.51 32.78 12.88
C MET A 79 -5.07 32.19 14.19
N PHE A 80 -4.63 30.98 14.54
CA PHE A 80 -5.20 30.16 15.60
C PHE A 80 -4.17 29.75 16.66
N VAL A 81 -4.66 29.48 17.86
CA VAL A 81 -3.92 28.84 18.96
C VAL A 81 -3.66 27.39 18.57
N LEU A 82 -2.42 27.11 18.17
CA LEU A 82 -1.94 25.77 17.81
C LEU A 82 -0.53 25.50 18.38
N PRO A 83 -0.19 24.23 18.67
CA PRO A 83 1.15 23.81 19.11
C PRO A 83 2.30 24.25 18.19
N SER A 84 3.52 24.36 18.72
CA SER A 84 4.72 24.54 17.89
C SER A 84 5.10 23.25 17.17
N LYS A 85 5.73 23.35 15.99
CA LYS A 85 6.28 22.17 15.29
C LYS A 85 7.20 21.37 16.23
N ARG A 86 8.04 22.06 17.02
CA ARG A 86 8.88 21.45 18.08
C ARG A 86 8.05 20.71 19.13
N CYS A 87 6.91 21.22 19.59
CA CYS A 87 6.04 20.53 20.55
C CYS A 87 5.44 19.24 19.98
N LEU A 88 5.09 19.23 18.69
CA LEU A 88 4.59 18.04 18.01
C LEU A 88 5.71 17.05 17.66
N GLN A 89 6.90 17.54 17.30
CA GLN A 89 8.10 16.71 17.11
C GLN A 89 8.57 16.05 18.41
N LEU A 90 8.50 16.75 19.55
CA LEU A 90 8.79 16.19 20.88
C LEU A 90 7.77 15.14 21.33
N MET A 91 6.54 15.16 20.79
CA MET A 91 5.59 14.07 20.96
C MET A 91 5.88 12.90 20.01
N LEU A 92 6.32 13.16 18.77
CA LEU A 92 6.73 12.08 17.87
C LEU A 92 7.99 11.35 18.36
N SER A 93 8.94 12.06 19.00
CA SER A 93 10.17 11.46 19.52
C SER A 93 9.99 10.60 20.78
N THR A 94 8.76 10.37 21.26
CA THR A 94 8.48 9.30 22.25
C THR A 94 8.10 7.98 21.59
N PHE A 95 7.89 7.96 20.26
CA PHE A 95 7.58 6.76 19.49
C PHE A 95 8.84 6.24 18.80
N ASN A 96 9.60 5.40 19.50
CA ASN A 96 10.73 4.70 18.91
C ASN A 96 10.23 3.61 17.95
N LEU A 97 10.59 3.74 16.67
CA LEU A 97 10.37 2.74 15.64
C LEU A 97 11.73 2.17 15.23
N GLU A 98 11.98 0.92 15.61
CA GLU A 98 13.19 0.17 15.27
C GLU A 98 12.85 -0.93 14.25
N PRO A 99 13.81 -1.41 13.44
CA PRO A 99 13.60 -2.51 12.51
C PRO A 99 13.15 -3.81 13.21
N GLY A 100 12.49 -4.69 12.46
CA GLY A 100 11.84 -5.90 12.96
C GLY A 100 10.35 -5.71 13.25
N VAL A 101 9.77 -6.65 14.01
CA VAL A 101 8.33 -6.67 14.33
C VAL A 101 8.01 -5.68 15.45
N ASN A 102 7.11 -4.74 15.19
CA ASN A 102 6.80 -3.67 16.12
C ASN A 102 5.57 -4.00 16.98
N LYS A 103 5.84 -4.50 18.20
CA LYS A 103 4.81 -4.91 19.18
C LYS A 103 3.89 -3.77 19.65
N ASN A 104 4.39 -2.53 19.71
CA ASN A 104 3.55 -1.36 20.04
C ASN A 104 2.58 -1.02 18.91
N ILE A 105 3.00 -1.24 17.67
CA ILE A 105 2.17 -1.06 16.49
C ILE A 105 1.11 -2.15 16.41
N LEU A 106 1.44 -3.44 16.62
CA LEU A 106 0.52 -4.60 16.47
C LEU A 106 -0.88 -4.48 17.12
N ALA A 107 -1.12 -3.51 18.00
CA ALA A 107 -2.44 -3.14 18.51
C ALA A 107 -3.36 -2.34 17.53
N ASP A 108 -2.85 -1.51 16.60
CA ASP A 108 -3.62 -0.45 15.90
C ASP A 108 -3.41 -0.33 14.35
N LEU A 109 -4.28 -0.96 13.54
CA LEU A 109 -3.91 -1.53 12.21
C LEU A 109 -4.00 -0.63 10.90
N LYS A 110 -2.95 0.14 10.42
CA LYS A 110 -2.94 0.97 9.13
C LYS A 110 -1.68 1.05 8.13
N ASP A 111 -1.64 0.19 7.05
CA ASP A 111 -0.99 0.11 5.66
C ASP A 111 0.44 -0.43 5.22
N PHE A 112 0.67 -0.83 3.94
CA PHE A 112 1.90 -1.45 3.32
C PHE A 112 2.48 -0.71 2.09
N ASP A 113 3.80 -0.79 1.88
CA ASP A 113 4.44 -0.94 0.55
C ASP A 113 5.90 -1.45 0.69
N GLU A 114 6.51 -2.04 -0.34
CA GLU A 114 7.97 -2.29 -0.38
C GLU A 114 8.66 -1.10 -1.07
N VAL A 115 9.73 -0.56 -0.47
CA VAL A 115 10.25 0.76 -0.85
C VAL A 115 11.77 0.75 -1.08
N SER A 116 12.18 1.02 -2.32
CA SER A 116 13.58 1.34 -2.65
C SER A 116 14.01 2.66 -1.98
N LEU A 117 15.21 2.68 -1.41
CA LEU A 117 15.76 3.82 -0.68
C LEU A 117 16.91 4.47 -1.46
N ALA A 118 17.17 5.76 -1.17
CA ALA A 118 18.45 6.37 -1.50
C ALA A 118 19.50 5.84 -0.49
N PRO A 119 20.58 5.18 -0.93
CA PRO A 119 21.59 4.65 -0.01
C PRO A 119 22.39 5.79 0.62
N GLY A 120 22.60 5.73 1.94
CA GLY A 120 23.36 6.74 2.67
C GLY A 120 23.43 6.42 4.16
N LEU A 121 24.31 7.10 4.88
CA LEU A 121 24.44 6.97 6.34
C LEU A 121 24.07 8.29 7.02
N GLU A 122 23.23 8.21 8.06
CA GLU A 122 22.87 9.36 8.90
C GLU A 122 23.10 9.01 10.38
N PHE A 123 23.72 9.91 11.14
CA PHE A 123 23.86 9.77 12.59
C PHE A 123 22.70 10.46 13.32
N ILE A 124 21.74 9.66 13.78
CA ILE A 124 20.60 10.17 14.57
C ILE A 124 21.06 10.36 16.01
N SER A 125 21.51 11.57 16.34
CA SER A 125 22.09 11.90 17.65
C SER A 125 21.11 11.67 18.82
N SER A 126 19.80 11.74 18.57
CA SER A 126 18.76 11.47 19.58
C SER A 126 18.55 9.98 19.89
N LEU A 127 19.10 9.08 19.07
CA LEU A 127 19.12 7.63 19.30
C LEU A 127 20.52 7.11 19.62
N GLY A 128 21.56 7.94 19.50
CA GLY A 128 22.96 7.51 19.61
C GLY A 128 23.41 6.55 18.50
N LYS A 129 22.65 6.45 17.39
CA LYS A 129 22.81 5.43 16.35
C LYS A 129 23.10 6.04 14.99
N ILE A 130 23.99 5.39 14.24
CA ILE A 130 24.04 5.55 12.78
C ILE A 130 22.95 4.64 12.16
N VAL A 131 22.19 5.14 11.20
CA VAL A 131 21.23 4.39 10.37
C VAL A 131 21.67 4.35 8.90
N GLY A 132 21.02 3.53 8.07
CA GLY A 132 21.38 3.32 6.65
C GLY A 132 22.16 2.03 6.36
N PHE A 133 22.33 1.18 7.38
CA PHE A 133 22.89 -0.16 7.25
C PHE A 133 21.78 -1.21 7.10
N GLU A 134 22.12 -2.39 6.57
CA GLU A 134 21.26 -3.57 6.62
C GLU A 134 20.92 -3.93 8.07
N ASP A 135 19.62 -4.04 8.37
CA ASP A 135 19.11 -4.30 9.71
C ASP A 135 17.79 -5.08 9.65
N LEU A 136 17.85 -6.33 10.09
CA LEU A 136 16.73 -7.27 10.16
C LEU A 136 16.02 -7.24 11.52
N GLY A 137 16.29 -6.24 12.37
CA GLY A 137 15.78 -6.07 13.73
C GLY A 137 16.44 -6.99 14.77
N HIS A 138 16.78 -8.22 14.36
CA HIS A 138 17.51 -9.22 15.16
C HIS A 138 18.98 -9.36 14.76
N GLN A 139 19.35 -8.91 13.56
CA GLN A 139 20.72 -8.90 13.06
C GLN A 139 20.96 -7.66 12.19
N ARG A 140 22.04 -6.94 12.48
CA ARG A 140 22.51 -5.78 11.72
C ARG A 140 23.89 -6.06 11.13
N LYS A 141 24.13 -5.67 9.88
CA LYS A 141 25.36 -5.94 9.11
C LYS A 141 26.05 -4.61 8.75
N LYS A 142 27.36 -4.62 8.46
CA LYS A 142 28.14 -3.41 8.10
C LYS A 142 28.01 -3.02 6.61
N THR A 143 26.94 -3.45 5.97
CA THR A 143 26.58 -3.26 4.57
C THR A 143 25.55 -2.13 4.46
N LEU A 144 25.73 -1.20 3.50
CA LEU A 144 24.73 -0.16 3.24
C LEU A 144 23.44 -0.79 2.69
N ALA A 145 22.29 -0.38 3.23
CA ALA A 145 20.99 -0.76 2.72
C ALA A 145 20.57 0.17 1.57
N ASP A 146 19.84 -0.40 0.61
CA ASP A 146 19.26 0.29 -0.55
C ASP A 146 17.77 -0.05 -0.74
N HIS A 147 17.22 -0.99 0.04
CA HIS A 147 15.80 -1.36 0.05
C HIS A 147 15.26 -1.49 1.48
N ALA A 148 13.98 -1.17 1.66
CA ALA A 148 13.21 -1.46 2.86
C ALA A 148 12.10 -2.49 2.55
N LEU A 149 12.28 -3.71 3.06
CA LEU A 149 11.23 -4.73 3.10
C LEU A 149 10.27 -4.40 4.24
N VAL A 150 8.98 -4.28 3.93
CA VAL A 150 7.89 -4.08 4.91
C VAL A 150 7.01 -5.33 4.92
N PHE A 151 6.26 -5.55 5.99
CA PHE A 151 5.18 -6.55 6.04
C PHE A 151 3.89 -5.95 6.53
N MET A 152 2.77 -6.48 6.02
CA MET A 152 1.46 -6.01 6.41
C MET A 152 0.39 -7.10 6.53
N ILE A 153 -0.40 -6.99 7.60
CA ILE A 153 -1.66 -7.72 7.77
C ILE A 153 -2.78 -6.92 7.11
N LYS A 154 -3.63 -7.52 6.26
CA LYS A 154 -4.83 -6.86 5.70
C LYS A 154 -6.11 -7.45 6.26
N GLY A 155 -7.00 -6.59 6.76
CA GLY A 155 -8.36 -6.98 7.11
C GLY A 155 -9.17 -7.35 5.87
N ILE A 156 -9.89 -8.46 5.93
CA ILE A 156 -10.71 -8.96 4.81
C ILE A 156 -12.14 -8.40 4.90
N LYS A 157 -12.74 -8.42 6.11
CA LYS A 157 -14.08 -7.84 6.37
C LYS A 157 -14.05 -6.34 6.67
N SER A 158 -12.88 -5.77 6.97
CA SER A 158 -12.69 -4.36 7.32
C SER A 158 -11.89 -3.62 6.25
N LYS A 159 -11.95 -2.28 6.27
CA LYS A 159 -11.07 -1.42 5.45
C LYS A 159 -9.74 -1.08 6.18
N SER A 160 -9.38 -1.87 7.21
CA SER A 160 -8.11 -1.77 7.96
C SER A 160 -7.08 -2.82 7.48
N LYS A 161 -5.80 -2.58 7.78
CA LYS A 161 -4.62 -3.32 7.28
C LYS A 161 -3.35 -2.67 7.87
N GLN A 162 -2.18 -3.24 8.20
CA GLN A 162 -1.12 -2.53 9.00
C GLN A 162 0.36 -2.81 8.63
N PRO A 163 1.31 -1.85 8.66
CA PRO A 163 2.74 -2.17 8.60
C PRO A 163 3.19 -2.68 9.95
N ILE A 164 3.33 -4.00 10.10
CA ILE A 164 3.65 -4.68 11.37
C ILE A 164 5.15 -4.87 11.59
N CYS A 165 5.92 -4.87 10.51
CA CYS A 165 7.35 -5.08 10.51
C CYS A 165 7.98 -4.31 9.35
N PHE A 166 9.18 -3.78 9.55
CA PHE A 166 10.04 -3.29 8.47
C PHE A 166 11.50 -3.66 8.74
N THR A 167 12.26 -3.93 7.69
CA THR A 167 13.68 -4.33 7.75
C THR A 167 14.45 -3.74 6.59
N PHE A 168 15.70 -3.35 6.82
CA PHE A 168 16.57 -2.78 5.81
C PHE A 168 17.50 -3.87 5.23
N CYS A 169 17.59 -3.97 3.90
CA CYS A 169 18.42 -4.94 3.21
C CYS A 169 19.15 -4.33 2.01
N LYS A 170 20.16 -5.03 1.51
CA LYS A 170 20.88 -4.68 0.28
C LYS A 170 20.44 -5.58 -0.88
N VAL A 171 19.98 -4.97 -1.97
CA VAL A 171 19.34 -5.55 -3.16
C VAL A 171 18.05 -6.34 -2.88
N THR A 172 18.11 -7.39 -2.06
CA THR A 172 16.92 -8.18 -1.66
C THR A 172 17.22 -9.00 -0.40
N THR A 173 16.21 -9.25 0.43
CA THR A 173 16.34 -10.12 1.61
C THR A 173 16.57 -11.57 1.18
N LYS A 174 17.47 -12.32 1.83
CA LYS A 174 17.75 -13.71 1.43
C LYS A 174 16.55 -14.61 1.72
N ALA A 175 16.28 -15.60 0.86
CA ALA A 175 15.12 -16.48 1.00
C ALA A 175 14.99 -17.14 2.40
N ASN A 176 16.10 -17.59 3.01
CA ASN A 176 16.08 -18.14 4.38
C ASN A 176 15.73 -17.09 5.45
N GLU A 177 16.27 -15.87 5.32
CA GLU A 177 15.98 -14.74 6.23
C GLU A 177 14.50 -14.33 6.11
N LEU A 178 14.02 -14.20 4.87
CA LEU A 178 12.62 -13.88 4.54
C LEU A 178 11.64 -14.94 5.05
N LYS A 179 11.95 -16.24 4.85
CA LYS A 179 11.13 -17.37 5.33
C LYS A 179 11.01 -17.39 6.85
N ASN A 180 12.11 -17.14 7.56
CA ASN A 180 12.11 -17.08 9.02
C ASN A 180 11.34 -15.86 9.53
N LEU A 181 11.55 -14.69 8.91
CA LEU A 181 10.85 -13.45 9.26
C LEU A 181 9.33 -13.58 9.06
N LEU A 182 8.89 -14.18 7.95
CA LEU A 182 7.47 -14.46 7.70
C LEU A 182 6.86 -15.39 8.76
N LYS A 183 7.59 -16.45 9.19
CA LYS A 183 7.13 -17.34 10.27
C LYS A 183 7.01 -16.62 11.61
N ILE A 184 7.96 -15.75 11.96
CA ILE A 184 7.91 -14.94 13.18
C ILE A 184 6.70 -14.00 13.14
N ILE A 185 6.49 -13.33 12.01
CA ILE A 185 5.37 -12.39 11.82
C ILE A 185 4.01 -13.08 11.94
N ILE A 186 3.83 -14.27 11.35
CA ILE A 186 2.58 -15.03 11.49
C ILE A 186 2.31 -15.37 12.97
N LYS A 187 3.33 -15.80 13.72
CA LYS A 187 3.20 -16.10 15.16
C LYS A 187 2.84 -14.88 16.00
N GLU A 188 3.50 -13.75 15.75
CA GLU A 188 3.24 -12.49 16.45
C GLU A 188 1.83 -11.95 16.13
N ILE A 189 1.31 -12.16 14.92
CA ILE A 189 -0.10 -11.87 14.58
C ILE A 189 -1.03 -12.83 15.34
N ASN A 190 -0.81 -14.15 15.26
CA ASN A 190 -1.67 -15.15 15.89
C ASN A 190 -1.80 -14.91 17.41
N ALA A 191 -0.72 -14.51 18.06
CA ALA A 191 -0.68 -14.17 19.49
C ALA A 191 -1.59 -12.99 19.89
N THR A 192 -2.04 -12.15 18.94
CA THR A 192 -3.04 -11.09 19.18
C THR A 192 -4.50 -11.58 19.10
N GLY A 193 -4.73 -12.86 18.77
CA GLY A 193 -6.05 -13.41 18.48
C GLY A 193 -6.55 -13.14 17.04
N LEU A 194 -5.73 -12.51 16.19
CA LEU A 194 -6.00 -12.34 14.76
C LEU A 194 -5.57 -13.58 13.97
N ILE A 195 -6.40 -14.03 13.04
CA ILE A 195 -6.10 -15.23 12.23
C ILE A 195 -5.57 -14.80 10.85
N VAL A 196 -4.34 -15.19 10.54
CA VAL A 196 -3.80 -15.10 9.16
C VAL A 196 -4.42 -16.22 8.33
N VAL A 197 -5.08 -15.87 7.21
CA VAL A 197 -5.67 -16.85 6.27
C VAL A 197 -4.98 -16.86 4.90
N ALA A 198 -4.27 -15.79 4.54
CA ALA A 198 -3.56 -15.68 3.28
C ALA A 198 -2.34 -14.75 3.41
N THR A 199 -1.33 -14.99 2.58
CA THR A 199 -0.20 -14.06 2.35
C THR A 199 -0.24 -13.59 0.91
N ILE A 200 0.19 -12.35 0.66
CA ILE A 200 0.25 -11.77 -0.69
C ILE A 200 1.65 -11.21 -0.92
N CYS A 201 2.29 -11.60 -2.01
CA CYS A 201 3.58 -11.07 -2.44
C CYS A 201 3.62 -10.91 -3.97
N ASP A 202 4.70 -10.34 -4.50
CA ASP A 202 4.94 -10.28 -5.94
C ASP A 202 5.57 -11.60 -6.46
N GLN A 203 5.92 -11.64 -7.75
CA GLN A 203 6.58 -12.81 -8.37
C GLN A 203 8.11 -12.75 -8.39
N ALA A 204 8.76 -11.99 -7.49
CA ALA A 204 10.22 -12.04 -7.35
C ALA A 204 10.68 -13.48 -7.05
N THR A 205 11.86 -13.85 -7.59
CA THR A 205 12.39 -15.22 -7.48
C THR A 205 12.57 -15.66 -6.03
N THR A 206 12.98 -14.75 -5.14
CA THR A 206 13.01 -14.96 -3.68
C THR A 206 11.63 -15.29 -3.10
N ASN A 207 10.60 -14.53 -3.47
CA ASN A 207 9.23 -14.68 -2.96
C ASN A 207 8.61 -16.00 -3.39
N VAL A 208 8.73 -16.34 -4.69
CA VAL A 208 8.29 -17.65 -5.23
C VAL A 208 9.01 -18.82 -4.55
N ARG A 209 10.33 -18.70 -4.34
CA ARG A 209 11.13 -19.73 -3.65
C ARG A 209 10.68 -19.93 -2.20
N VAL A 210 10.43 -18.87 -1.44
CA VAL A 210 9.98 -18.98 -0.04
C VAL A 210 8.61 -19.65 0.06
N VAL A 211 7.68 -19.34 -0.85
CA VAL A 211 6.38 -20.04 -0.94
C VAL A 211 6.58 -21.54 -1.19
N GLN A 212 7.42 -21.91 -2.16
CA GLN A 212 7.69 -23.31 -2.49
C GLN A 212 8.38 -24.08 -1.34
N GLU A 213 9.34 -23.46 -0.65
CA GLU A 213 9.99 -24.07 0.51
C GLU A 213 9.00 -24.30 1.66
N LEU A 214 8.13 -23.32 1.96
CA LEU A 214 7.10 -23.46 3.00
C LEU A 214 6.03 -24.51 2.65
N GLN A 215 5.63 -24.61 1.38
CA GLN A 215 4.73 -25.68 0.90
C GLN A 215 5.39 -27.05 1.02
N LYS A 216 6.69 -27.18 0.72
CA LYS A 216 7.45 -28.43 0.89
C LYS A 216 7.58 -28.83 2.36
N GLU A 217 7.88 -27.88 3.24
CA GLU A 217 7.92 -28.09 4.69
C GLU A 217 6.54 -28.53 5.23
N THR A 218 5.46 -27.92 4.75
CA THR A 218 4.07 -28.28 5.10
C THR A 218 3.72 -29.68 4.63
N LYS A 219 3.96 -30.02 3.35
CA LYS A 219 3.72 -31.38 2.84
C LYS A 219 4.50 -32.45 3.63
N ALA A 220 5.73 -32.14 4.05
CA ALA A 220 6.52 -33.02 4.89
C ALA A 220 6.01 -33.12 6.34
N MET A 221 5.27 -32.13 6.86
CA MET A 221 4.59 -32.22 8.15
C MET A 221 3.40 -33.19 8.07
N TYR A 222 2.52 -33.03 7.08
CA TYR A 222 1.34 -33.88 6.86
C TYR A 222 1.74 -35.35 6.68
N LEU A 223 2.75 -35.61 5.83
CA LEU A 223 3.28 -36.97 5.60
C LEU A 223 3.80 -37.65 6.88
N ARG A 224 4.31 -36.88 7.86
CA ARG A 224 4.77 -37.41 9.16
C ARG A 224 3.65 -37.60 10.19
N ARG A 225 2.48 -37.00 9.99
CA ARG A 225 1.25 -37.25 10.77
C ARG A 225 0.41 -38.39 10.20
N GLY A 226 0.59 -38.72 8.92
CA GLY A 226 -0.30 -39.62 8.16
C GLY A 226 -1.43 -38.89 7.42
N ASP A 227 -1.45 -37.55 7.44
CA ASP A 227 -2.52 -36.73 6.89
C ASP A 227 -2.44 -36.55 5.36
N THR A 228 -3.60 -36.53 4.68
CA THR A 228 -3.68 -36.23 3.24
C THR A 228 -3.50 -34.74 2.94
N TYR A 229 -2.38 -34.37 2.35
CA TYR A 229 -2.08 -32.99 1.93
C TYR A 229 -2.66 -32.67 0.53
N ASN A 230 -3.92 -32.24 0.49
CA ASN A 230 -4.68 -31.99 -0.75
C ASN A 230 -4.88 -30.49 -1.05
N SER A 231 -3.86 -29.65 -0.83
CA SER A 231 -3.97 -28.18 -1.04
C SER A 231 -2.61 -27.51 -1.28
N ASN A 232 -2.60 -26.28 -1.79
CA ASN A 232 -1.39 -25.45 -1.96
C ASN A 232 -1.12 -24.48 -0.79
N ALA A 233 -1.72 -24.74 0.38
CA ALA A 233 -1.57 -23.90 1.57
C ALA A 233 -0.29 -24.22 2.35
N ILE A 234 0.23 -23.24 3.08
CA ILE A 234 1.30 -23.43 4.06
C ILE A 234 0.68 -23.58 5.46
N GLU A 235 1.28 -24.40 6.33
CA GLU A 235 0.89 -24.49 7.74
C GLU A 235 1.98 -23.85 8.60
N VAL A 236 1.61 -22.78 9.31
CA VAL A 236 2.50 -22.08 10.25
C VAL A 236 1.71 -21.86 11.52
N ASP A 237 2.24 -22.33 12.65
CA ASP A 237 1.66 -22.08 13.97
C ASP A 237 0.20 -22.61 14.07
N ALA A 238 0.00 -23.85 13.60
CA ALA A 238 -1.28 -24.53 13.41
C ALA A 238 -2.30 -23.83 12.47
N CYS A 239 -1.98 -22.66 11.92
CA CYS A 239 -2.83 -21.93 10.99
C CYS A 239 -2.53 -22.31 9.54
N LYS A 240 -3.59 -22.64 8.79
CA LYS A 240 -3.54 -22.97 7.37
C LYS A 240 -3.72 -21.70 6.52
N ILE A 241 -2.67 -21.32 5.80
CA ILE A 241 -2.53 -20.02 5.15
C ILE A 241 -2.35 -20.23 3.64
N PHE A 242 -3.10 -19.49 2.82
CA PHE A 242 -3.00 -19.57 1.36
C PHE A 242 -2.03 -18.52 0.80
N PRO A 243 -0.89 -18.91 0.21
CA PRO A 243 0.01 -17.98 -0.47
C PRO A 243 -0.58 -17.56 -1.82
N LEU A 244 -0.67 -16.25 -2.06
CA LEU A 244 -1.21 -15.64 -3.27
C LEU A 244 -0.18 -14.68 -3.88
N PHE A 245 -0.26 -14.48 -5.20
CA PHE A 245 0.56 -13.50 -5.92
C PHE A 245 -0.29 -12.30 -6.36
N ASP A 246 0.30 -11.10 -6.33
CA ASP A 246 -0.40 -9.86 -6.71
C ASP A 246 -0.91 -9.90 -8.15
N THR A 247 -2.23 -9.82 -8.32
CA THR A 247 -2.91 -9.97 -9.61
C THR A 247 -2.55 -8.87 -10.63
N PRO A 248 -2.43 -7.58 -10.25
CA PRO A 248 -1.80 -6.56 -11.09
C PRO A 248 -0.40 -6.92 -11.61
N HIS A 249 0.46 -7.57 -10.81
CA HIS A 249 1.75 -8.10 -11.26
C HIS A 249 1.59 -9.30 -12.21
N LEU A 250 0.69 -10.26 -11.92
CA LEU A 250 0.37 -11.36 -12.84
C LEU A 250 -0.07 -10.82 -14.22
N LEU A 251 -0.97 -9.85 -14.25
CA LEU A 251 -1.52 -9.26 -15.48
C LEU A 251 -0.44 -8.53 -16.31
N LYS A 252 0.47 -7.80 -15.64
CA LYS A 252 1.68 -7.24 -16.28
C LYS A 252 2.58 -8.35 -16.83
N GLY A 253 2.71 -9.48 -16.12
CA GLY A 253 3.46 -10.66 -16.55
C GLY A 253 2.90 -11.31 -17.81
N VAL A 254 1.59 -11.57 -17.88
CA VAL A 254 0.90 -12.09 -19.08
C VAL A 254 1.10 -11.14 -20.26
N ARG A 255 0.93 -9.83 -20.07
CA ARG A 255 1.17 -8.79 -21.09
C ARG A 255 2.61 -8.80 -21.58
N ASN A 256 3.59 -8.89 -20.68
CA ASN A 256 5.02 -8.93 -21.02
C ASN A 256 5.42 -10.22 -21.77
N ASN A 257 4.82 -11.36 -21.41
CA ASN A 257 5.04 -12.61 -22.13
C ASN A 257 4.44 -12.56 -23.53
N LEU A 258 3.19 -12.10 -23.69
CA LEU A 258 2.56 -12.01 -25.02
C LEU A 258 3.29 -11.02 -25.94
N LEU A 259 3.85 -9.93 -25.39
CA LEU A 259 4.74 -8.98 -26.08
C LEU A 259 6.02 -9.59 -26.69
N THR A 260 6.38 -10.82 -26.30
CA THR A 260 7.66 -11.45 -26.67
C THR A 260 7.54 -12.91 -27.11
N LYS A 261 6.36 -13.53 -26.96
CA LYS A 261 6.09 -14.95 -27.20
C LYS A 261 4.63 -15.14 -27.60
N ASN A 262 4.37 -16.09 -28.49
CA ASN A 262 2.99 -16.46 -28.84
C ASN A 262 2.40 -17.38 -27.76
N ALA A 263 1.14 -17.15 -27.39
CA ALA A 263 0.42 -18.00 -26.45
C ALA A 263 -0.31 -19.12 -27.20
N LYS A 264 0.08 -20.37 -26.96
CA LYS A 264 -0.61 -21.57 -27.47
C LYS A 264 -1.89 -21.81 -26.65
N TYR A 265 -3.01 -22.06 -27.32
CA TYR A 265 -4.24 -22.53 -26.68
C TYR A 265 -4.89 -23.65 -27.52
N ILE A 266 -5.86 -24.35 -26.93
CA ILE A 266 -6.67 -25.36 -27.61
C ILE A 266 -8.11 -24.87 -27.65
N GLN A 267 -8.76 -24.99 -28.80
CA GLN A 267 -10.16 -24.62 -29.01
C GLN A 267 -10.78 -25.59 -30.01
N ASN A 268 -11.95 -26.16 -29.70
CA ASN A 268 -12.65 -27.13 -30.55
C ASN A 268 -11.77 -28.34 -30.98
N GLY A 269 -10.79 -28.71 -30.14
CA GLY A 269 -9.78 -29.74 -30.43
C GLY A 269 -8.53 -29.23 -31.18
N GLU A 270 -8.62 -28.08 -31.87
CA GLU A 270 -7.51 -27.51 -32.64
C GLU A 270 -6.50 -26.77 -31.76
N THR A 271 -5.22 -26.83 -32.12
CA THR A 271 -4.17 -25.94 -31.57
C THR A 271 -4.23 -24.58 -32.29
N LYS A 272 -4.46 -23.51 -31.52
CA LYS A 272 -4.43 -22.12 -32.01
C LYS A 272 -3.40 -21.28 -31.25
N TRP A 273 -3.10 -20.11 -31.78
CA TRP A 273 -2.06 -19.21 -31.27
C TRP A 273 -2.56 -17.76 -31.18
N ALA A 274 -2.40 -17.14 -30.02
CA ALA A 274 -2.52 -15.69 -29.86
C ALA A 274 -1.13 -15.05 -30.01
N LYS A 275 -1.04 -13.99 -30.82
CA LYS A 275 0.18 -13.26 -31.15
C LYS A 275 0.01 -11.79 -30.78
N TRP A 276 1.09 -11.06 -30.50
CA TRP A 276 1.01 -9.61 -30.27
C TRP A 276 0.68 -8.83 -31.56
N GLU A 277 1.02 -9.41 -32.71
CA GLU A 277 0.74 -8.87 -34.05
C GLU A 277 -0.75 -8.61 -34.27
N HIS A 278 -1.63 -9.41 -33.67
CA HIS A 278 -3.08 -9.19 -33.77
C HIS A 278 -3.50 -7.85 -33.12
N LEU A 279 -2.77 -7.38 -32.09
CA LEU A 279 -2.99 -6.09 -31.44
C LEU A 279 -2.37 -4.92 -32.21
N LYS A 280 -1.31 -5.16 -33.00
CA LYS A 280 -0.76 -4.19 -33.96
C LYS A 280 -1.76 -3.95 -35.09
N MET A 281 -2.19 -5.03 -35.75
CA MET A 281 -3.21 -5.00 -36.81
C MET A 281 -4.51 -4.34 -36.35
N LEU A 282 -4.99 -4.63 -35.13
CA LEU A 282 -6.15 -3.94 -34.57
C LEU A 282 -5.91 -2.44 -34.39
N LEU A 283 -4.73 -2.03 -33.88
CA LEU A 283 -4.42 -0.61 -33.70
C LEU A 283 -4.32 0.11 -35.06
N GLU A 284 -3.70 -0.53 -36.06
CA GLU A 284 -3.55 -0.03 -37.43
C GLU A 284 -4.90 0.09 -38.16
N ILE A 285 -5.82 -0.85 -37.98
CA ILE A 285 -7.17 -0.83 -38.59
C ILE A 285 -8.12 0.13 -37.85
N ASP A 286 -7.89 0.39 -36.55
CA ASP A 286 -8.64 1.35 -35.73
C ASP A 286 -8.04 2.78 -35.79
N ASP A 287 -6.90 2.99 -36.47
CA ASP A 287 -6.26 4.29 -36.74
C ASP A 287 -6.84 4.93 -38.03
N GLY A 288 -8.15 5.16 -38.04
CA GLY A 288 -8.82 6.01 -39.05
C GLY A 288 -8.86 7.48 -38.64
N ASP A 289 -9.06 8.37 -39.63
CA ASP A 289 -9.37 9.80 -39.40
C ASP A 289 -10.76 10.04 -38.76
N ASP A 290 -11.57 8.98 -38.61
CA ASP A 290 -12.90 9.02 -37.99
C ASP A 290 -12.86 9.35 -36.48
N GLU A 291 -13.74 10.26 -36.03
CA GLU A 291 -13.85 10.63 -34.61
C GLU A 291 -14.27 9.47 -33.68
N ILE A 292 -14.77 8.35 -34.23
CA ILE A 292 -15.43 7.25 -33.49
C ILE A 292 -14.70 5.90 -33.68
N ARG A 293 -13.66 5.70 -32.86
CA ARG A 293 -12.87 4.46 -32.83
C ARG A 293 -13.54 3.31 -32.06
N LEU A 294 -13.50 2.09 -32.60
CA LEU A 294 -14.01 0.86 -31.95
C LEU A 294 -13.32 0.61 -30.60
N VAL A 295 -11.99 0.81 -30.57
CA VAL A 295 -11.15 0.63 -29.39
C VAL A 295 -10.43 1.92 -28.98
N ASN A 296 -11.16 3.04 -28.91
CA ASN A 296 -10.75 4.39 -28.47
C ASN A 296 -9.90 4.55 -27.18
N LYS A 297 -9.62 3.45 -26.49
CA LYS A 297 -8.82 3.34 -25.27
C LYS A 297 -7.49 2.63 -25.49
N LEU A 298 -7.36 1.86 -26.58
CA LEU A 298 -6.12 1.29 -27.10
C LEU A 298 -5.40 2.40 -27.88
N THR A 299 -4.08 2.46 -27.79
CA THR A 299 -3.22 3.45 -28.45
C THR A 299 -1.82 2.85 -28.59
N GLU A 300 -0.90 3.52 -29.27
CA GLU A 300 0.51 3.12 -29.32
C GLU A 300 1.12 2.79 -27.94
N MET A 301 0.77 3.55 -26.91
CA MET A 301 1.20 3.37 -25.52
C MET A 301 0.75 2.02 -24.90
N HIS A 302 -0.12 1.29 -25.58
CA HIS A 302 -0.57 -0.05 -25.22
C HIS A 302 0.13 -1.17 -26.03
N VAL A 303 0.56 -0.89 -27.26
CA VAL A 303 0.93 -1.90 -28.27
C VAL A 303 2.39 -1.77 -28.74
N VAL A 304 2.89 -0.55 -28.92
CA VAL A 304 4.26 -0.26 -29.36
C VAL A 304 5.22 -0.43 -28.19
N LYS A 305 6.04 -1.48 -28.25
CA LYS A 305 6.90 -2.00 -27.16
C LYS A 305 7.80 -0.95 -26.51
N GLU A 306 8.24 0.04 -27.27
CA GLU A 306 9.12 1.14 -26.91
C GLU A 306 8.35 2.26 -26.17
N LYS A 307 7.06 2.43 -26.51
CA LYS A 307 6.15 3.44 -25.93
C LYS A 307 5.41 2.91 -24.69
N ILE A 308 5.29 1.60 -24.50
CA ILE A 308 4.55 0.97 -23.38
C ILE A 308 5.13 1.33 -21.99
N PRO A 309 4.38 2.01 -21.11
CA PRO A 309 4.81 2.27 -19.74
C PRO A 309 4.66 1.01 -18.86
N LYS A 310 5.66 0.11 -18.93
CA LYS A 310 5.62 -1.27 -18.38
C LYS A 310 5.04 -1.39 -16.97
N MET A 311 5.34 -0.44 -16.08
CA MET A 311 4.88 -0.43 -14.68
C MET A 311 3.41 -0.02 -14.49
N LYS A 312 2.83 0.78 -15.40
CA LYS A 312 1.44 1.26 -15.28
C LYS A 312 0.47 0.14 -15.67
N VAL A 313 -0.07 -0.56 -14.66
CA VAL A 313 -1.01 -1.70 -14.79
C VAL A 313 -2.18 -1.39 -15.73
N LYS A 314 -2.68 -0.14 -15.73
CA LYS A 314 -3.74 0.38 -16.61
C LYS A 314 -3.60 -0.12 -18.06
N TYR A 315 -2.42 0.00 -18.66
CA TYR A 315 -2.21 -0.38 -20.07
C TYR A 315 -2.34 -1.91 -20.28
N ALA A 316 -1.89 -2.74 -19.33
CA ALA A 316 -2.06 -4.19 -19.40
C ALA A 316 -3.53 -4.61 -19.26
N ALA A 317 -4.28 -3.96 -18.37
CA ALA A 317 -5.71 -4.21 -18.19
C ALA A 317 -6.56 -3.73 -19.38
N GLN A 318 -6.15 -2.68 -20.09
CA GLN A 318 -6.86 -2.19 -21.27
C GLN A 318 -6.61 -3.06 -22.52
N VAL A 319 -5.39 -3.61 -22.68
CA VAL A 319 -5.08 -4.61 -23.73
C VAL A 319 -5.96 -5.85 -23.56
N PHE A 320 -6.05 -6.40 -22.34
CA PHE A 320 -6.90 -7.56 -22.05
C PHE A 320 -8.34 -7.18 -21.66
N SER A 321 -8.92 -6.21 -22.36
CA SER A 321 -10.30 -5.79 -22.12
C SER A 321 -11.29 -6.46 -23.07
N GLN A 322 -12.52 -6.67 -22.60
CA GLN A 322 -13.65 -7.19 -23.39
C GLN A 322 -13.81 -6.45 -24.73
N ARG A 323 -13.59 -5.12 -24.75
CA ARG A 323 -13.74 -4.31 -25.97
C ARG A 323 -12.69 -4.64 -27.03
N VAL A 324 -11.42 -4.83 -26.62
CA VAL A 324 -10.34 -5.27 -27.51
C VAL A 324 -10.62 -6.68 -28.03
N SER A 325 -11.02 -7.61 -27.16
CA SER A 325 -11.44 -8.96 -27.56
C SER A 325 -12.60 -8.94 -28.57
N SER A 326 -13.60 -8.08 -28.35
CA SER A 326 -14.77 -7.95 -29.23
C SER A 326 -14.40 -7.36 -30.60
N ALA A 327 -13.51 -6.36 -30.64
CA ALA A 327 -13.03 -5.78 -31.90
C ALA A 327 -12.17 -6.78 -32.70
N LEU A 328 -11.26 -7.52 -32.04
CA LEU A 328 -10.52 -8.62 -32.67
C LEU A 328 -11.47 -9.68 -33.26
N ARG A 329 -12.54 -10.02 -32.53
CA ARG A 329 -13.56 -10.98 -32.98
C ARG A 329 -14.37 -10.46 -34.17
N PHE A 330 -14.71 -9.17 -34.20
CA PHE A 330 -15.42 -8.52 -35.29
C PHE A 330 -14.56 -8.43 -36.56
N LEU A 331 -13.32 -7.91 -36.46
CA LEU A 331 -12.40 -7.89 -37.61
C LEU A 331 -12.11 -9.30 -38.12
N SER A 332 -12.04 -10.30 -37.24
CA SER A 332 -11.95 -11.71 -37.63
C SER A 332 -13.22 -12.21 -38.35
N SER A 333 -14.44 -11.82 -37.95
CA SER A 333 -15.64 -12.23 -38.69
C SER A 333 -15.70 -11.58 -40.06
N GLU A 334 -15.43 -10.28 -40.17
CA GLU A 334 -15.50 -9.57 -41.45
C GLU A 334 -14.43 -10.05 -42.42
N TYR A 335 -13.20 -10.27 -41.94
CA TYR A 335 -12.14 -10.85 -42.77
C TYR A 335 -12.49 -12.27 -43.27
N ASN A 336 -13.17 -13.10 -42.46
CA ASN A 336 -13.67 -14.40 -42.94
C ASN A 336 -14.83 -14.25 -43.95
N ASN A 337 -15.66 -13.22 -43.82
CA ASN A 337 -16.80 -12.98 -44.71
C ASN A 337 -16.31 -12.47 -46.08
N SER A 338 -15.34 -11.55 -46.14
CA SER A 338 -14.66 -11.16 -47.40
C SER A 338 -13.90 -12.34 -48.02
N ASN A 339 -13.27 -13.16 -47.18
CA ASN A 339 -12.53 -14.37 -47.59
C ASN A 339 -13.44 -15.56 -47.95
N SER A 340 -14.76 -15.39 -48.02
CA SER A 340 -15.62 -16.33 -48.77
C SER A 340 -15.34 -16.29 -50.29
N THR A 341 -14.63 -15.24 -50.77
CA THR A 341 -14.10 -15.14 -52.13
C THR A 341 -12.69 -15.75 -52.27
N TYR A 342 -11.89 -15.76 -51.19
CA TYR A 342 -10.53 -16.32 -51.14
C TYR A 342 -10.20 -16.83 -49.73
N ASN A 343 -10.13 -18.15 -49.56
CA ASN A 343 -10.20 -18.88 -48.28
C ASN A 343 -9.24 -18.46 -47.13
N ILE A 344 -9.59 -18.95 -45.92
CA ILE A 344 -8.82 -19.03 -44.65
C ILE A 344 -8.78 -17.76 -43.78
N CYS A 345 -9.43 -17.79 -42.59
CA CYS A 345 -8.76 -17.66 -41.27
C CYS A 345 -9.73 -17.90 -40.07
N GLN A 346 -10.06 -19.15 -39.73
CA GLN A 346 -11.23 -19.48 -38.87
C GLN A 346 -11.31 -18.82 -37.47
N ARG A 347 -12.27 -17.89 -37.37
CA ARG A 347 -13.25 -17.59 -36.30
C ARG A 347 -12.96 -17.95 -34.82
N GLN A 348 -13.44 -17.03 -33.97
CA GLN A 348 -13.63 -17.08 -32.50
C GLN A 348 -12.35 -17.14 -31.64
N VAL A 349 -12.13 -16.06 -30.88
CA VAL A 349 -11.23 -16.05 -29.70
C VAL A 349 -12.09 -15.98 -28.43
N PRO A 350 -12.01 -16.97 -27.52
CA PRO A 350 -12.42 -16.80 -26.13
C PRO A 350 -11.27 -16.20 -25.32
N MET A 351 -11.58 -15.23 -24.44
CA MET A 351 -10.76 -14.80 -23.31
C MET A 351 -11.41 -15.27 -22.02
#